data_AF-A0A8T4KHW6-F1
#
_entry.id   AF-A0A8T4KHW6-F1
#
_cell.length_a   1.000
_cell.length_b   1.000
_cell.length_c   1.000
_cell.angle_alpha   90.00
_cell.angle_beta   90.00
_cell.angle_gamma   90.00
#
_symmetry.space_group_name_H-M   'P 1'
#
loop_
_entity.id
_entity.type
_entity.pdbx_description
1 polymer ?
#
loop_
_entity_poly.entity_id
_entity_poly.type
_entity_poly.pdbx_seq_one_letter_code
_entity_poly.pdbx_strand_id
1 'polypeptide(L)'
;MIDFVKIPDKRITILKKKPEIRVMIERSTKTKIKIDEDITIEGESVDVYLAKNVLKAFGRGFEIESSLNLLKDEYSLEVVNLTDFTGSENRMKIFKGRLIGTGGKTKKYIENYTNTKISIFGKTVGIIGKWTDILSAKEAVMMVIEGSTHKTLYRWLERRARGDQTDRNH
;
A
#
# COMPACT_ATOMS: atom_id res chain seq x y z
N MET A 1 -7.84 -14.89 -21.04
CA MET A 1 -8.08 -15.33 -19.65
C MET A 1 -9.01 -14.33 -18.98
N ILE A 2 -9.88 -14.79 -18.09
CA ILE A 2 -10.78 -13.94 -17.31
C ILE A 2 -10.48 -14.15 -15.83
N ASP A 3 -10.38 -13.07 -15.07
CA ASP A 3 -10.22 -13.09 -13.61
C ASP A 3 -11.10 -12.02 -12.97
N PHE A 4 -11.36 -12.18 -11.67
CA PHE A 4 -12.21 -11.31 -10.87
C PHE A 4 -11.42 -10.71 -9.70
N VAL A 5 -11.75 -9.46 -9.38
CA VAL A 5 -11.20 -8.78 -8.20
C VAL A 5 -12.29 -8.00 -7.48
N LYS A 6 -12.32 -8.19 -6.16
CA LYS A 6 -13.20 -7.46 -5.26
C LYS A 6 -12.42 -6.35 -4.56
N ILE A 7 -12.96 -5.14 -4.63
CA ILE A 7 -12.45 -3.98 -3.92
C ILE A 7 -13.59 -3.31 -3.14
N PRO A 8 -13.30 -2.49 -2.12
CA PRO A 8 -14.35 -1.82 -1.35
C PRO A 8 -15.26 -0.93 -2.21
N ASP A 9 -16.56 -0.90 -1.92
CA ASP A 9 -17.58 -0.19 -2.71
C ASP A 9 -17.26 1.30 -2.91
N LYS A 10 -16.66 1.93 -1.89
CA LYS A 10 -16.18 3.32 -1.96
C LYS A 10 -15.17 3.53 -3.09
N ARG A 11 -14.32 2.54 -3.38
CA ARG A 11 -13.33 2.57 -4.45
C ARG A 11 -13.95 2.23 -5.80
N ILE A 12 -14.91 1.28 -5.85
CA ILE A 12 -15.71 1.01 -7.06
C ILE A 12 -16.43 2.30 -7.51
N THR A 13 -17.02 3.02 -6.55
CA THR A 13 -17.72 4.29 -6.82
C THR A 13 -16.78 5.32 -7.46
N ILE A 14 -15.52 5.38 -7.03
CA ILE A 14 -14.53 6.27 -7.65
C ILE A 14 -14.26 5.86 -9.10
N LEU A 15 -14.07 4.57 -9.39
CA LEU A 15 -13.86 4.08 -10.76
C LEU A 15 -15.06 4.36 -11.67
N LYS A 16 -16.29 4.23 -11.14
CA LYS A 16 -17.52 4.55 -11.89
C LYS A 16 -17.65 6.05 -12.18
N LYS A 17 -17.24 6.92 -11.24
CA LYS A 17 -17.26 8.38 -11.41
C LYS A 17 -16.12 8.91 -12.29
N LYS A 18 -15.00 8.19 -12.33
CA LYS A 18 -13.76 8.57 -12.99
C LYS A 18 -13.32 7.51 -13.98
N PRO A 19 -13.97 7.43 -15.17
CA PRO A 19 -13.63 6.43 -16.18
C PRO A 19 -12.18 6.55 -16.67
N GLU A 20 -11.55 7.71 -16.53
CA GLU A 20 -10.15 7.93 -16.87
C GLU A 20 -9.19 6.98 -16.12
N ILE A 21 -9.53 6.61 -14.87
CA ILE A 21 -8.72 5.69 -14.08
C ILE A 21 -8.78 4.29 -14.68
N ARG A 22 -9.97 3.84 -15.06
CA ARG A 22 -10.15 2.54 -15.72
C ARG A 22 -9.38 2.51 -17.04
N VAL A 23 -9.55 3.53 -17.89
CA VAL A 23 -8.88 3.61 -19.20
C VAL A 23 -7.36 3.61 -19.03
N MET A 24 -6.84 4.27 -17.99
CA MET A 24 -5.41 4.28 -17.69
C MET A 24 -4.90 2.87 -17.37
N ILE A 25 -5.60 2.10 -16.54
CA ILE A 25 -5.23 0.71 -16.23
C ILE A 25 -5.30 -0.14 -17.50
N GLU A 26 -6.42 -0.12 -18.22
CA GLU A 26 -6.62 -0.90 -19.45
C GLU A 26 -5.52 -0.65 -20.49
N ARG A 27 -5.10 0.60 -20.67
CA ARG A 27 -4.01 0.96 -21.59
C ARG A 27 -2.65 0.45 -21.13
N SER A 28 -2.35 0.58 -19.83
CA SER A 28 -1.05 0.19 -19.29
C SER A 28 -0.88 -1.33 -19.21
N THR A 29 -1.97 -2.09 -19.05
CA THR A 29 -1.95 -3.56 -18.95
C THR A 29 -2.48 -4.27 -20.18
N LYS A 30 -2.94 -3.56 -21.22
CA LYS A 30 -3.56 -4.16 -22.42
C LYS A 30 -4.74 -5.09 -22.11
N THR A 31 -5.43 -4.87 -20.99
CA THR A 31 -6.60 -5.65 -20.57
C THR A 31 -7.90 -4.90 -20.81
N LYS A 32 -9.01 -5.62 -20.87
CA LYS A 32 -10.36 -5.06 -20.81
C LYS A 32 -10.94 -5.25 -19.41
N ILE A 33 -11.41 -4.17 -18.80
CA ILE A 33 -11.94 -4.17 -17.44
C ILE A 33 -13.44 -3.91 -17.50
N LYS A 34 -14.26 -4.68 -16.79
CA LYS A 34 -15.70 -4.42 -16.64
C LYS A 34 -16.02 -4.23 -15.17
N ILE A 35 -16.81 -3.19 -14.85
CA ILE A 35 -17.11 -2.80 -13.48
C ILE A 35 -18.60 -3.01 -13.23
N ASP A 36 -18.94 -4.13 -12.59
CA ASP A 36 -20.32 -4.46 -12.19
C ASP A 36 -20.44 -4.36 -10.65
N GLU A 37 -20.78 -5.46 -9.96
CA GLU A 37 -20.63 -5.63 -8.50
C GLU A 37 -19.19 -6.00 -8.13
N ASP A 38 -18.63 -6.96 -8.84
CA ASP A 38 -17.20 -7.27 -8.85
C ASP A 38 -16.54 -6.72 -10.13
N ILE A 39 -15.21 -6.55 -10.11
CA ILE A 39 -14.46 -6.10 -11.27
C ILE A 39 -13.96 -7.33 -12.04
N THR A 40 -14.37 -7.43 -13.30
CA THR A 40 -13.92 -8.48 -14.23
C THR A 40 -12.77 -7.94 -15.07
N ILE A 41 -11.71 -8.74 -15.23
CA ILE A 41 -10.53 -8.41 -16.01
C ILE A 41 -10.34 -9.48 -17.08
N GLU A 42 -10.23 -9.07 -18.34
CA GLU A 42 -10.06 -9.96 -19.48
C GLU A 42 -8.79 -9.57 -20.25
N GLY A 43 -7.95 -10.56 -20.58
CA GLY A 43 -6.71 -10.35 -21.33
C GLY A 43 -5.78 -11.55 -21.29
N GLU A 44 -4.49 -11.33 -21.57
CA GLU A 44 -3.44 -12.33 -21.41
C GLU A 44 -3.13 -12.59 -19.93
N SER A 45 -2.58 -13.77 -19.61
CA SER A 45 -2.42 -14.20 -18.21
C SER A 45 -1.59 -13.23 -17.36
N VAL A 46 -0.48 -12.72 -17.91
CA VAL A 46 0.44 -11.81 -17.19
C VAL A 46 -0.21 -10.43 -17.01
N ASP A 47 -0.83 -9.92 -18.07
CA ASP A 47 -1.54 -8.65 -18.11
C ASP A 47 -2.70 -8.60 -17.11
N VAL A 48 -3.50 -9.68 -17.04
CA VAL A 48 -4.58 -9.84 -16.07
C VAL A 48 -4.04 -9.84 -14.63
N TYR A 49 -2.93 -10.52 -14.38
CA TYR A 49 -2.29 -10.53 -13.06
C TYR A 49 -1.82 -9.13 -12.65
N LEU A 50 -1.17 -8.39 -13.55
CA LEU A 50 -0.72 -7.02 -13.30
C LEU A 50 -1.90 -6.08 -13.04
N ALA A 51 -2.93 -6.11 -13.87
CA ALA A 51 -4.15 -5.32 -13.69
C ALA A 51 -4.82 -5.61 -12.34
N LYS A 52 -4.89 -6.90 -11.95
CA LYS A 52 -5.43 -7.33 -10.66
C LYS A 52 -4.64 -6.77 -9.49
N ASN A 53 -3.30 -6.74 -9.57
CA ASN A 53 -2.46 -6.16 -8.54
C ASN A 53 -2.65 -4.64 -8.40
N VAL A 54 -2.72 -3.93 -9.53
CA VAL A 54 -3.02 -2.48 -9.55
C VAL A 54 -4.39 -2.20 -8.92
N LEU A 55 -5.43 -2.98 -9.28
CA LEU A 55 -6.78 -2.82 -8.73
C LEU A 55 -6.83 -3.16 -7.24
N LYS A 56 -6.10 -4.18 -6.78
CA LYS A 56 -5.96 -4.49 -5.34
C LYS A 56 -5.33 -3.33 -4.59
N ALA A 57 -4.22 -2.77 -5.07
CA ALA A 57 -3.60 -1.59 -4.47
C ALA A 57 -4.56 -0.39 -4.42
N PHE A 58 -5.20 -0.07 -5.54
CA PHE A 58 -6.21 0.98 -5.60
C PHE A 58 -7.35 0.74 -4.61
N GLY A 59 -7.81 -0.52 -4.47
CA GLY A 59 -8.81 -0.94 -3.50
C GLY A 59 -8.38 -0.73 -2.04
N ARG A 60 -7.08 -0.79 -1.76
CA ARG A 60 -6.46 -0.51 -0.45
C ARG A 60 -6.18 0.97 -0.22
N GLY A 61 -6.74 1.86 -1.04
CA GLY A 61 -6.69 3.30 -0.83
C GLY A 61 -5.43 3.97 -1.39
N PHE A 62 -4.69 3.32 -2.29
CA PHE A 62 -3.63 3.98 -3.04
C PHE A 62 -4.21 4.86 -4.15
N GLU A 63 -3.53 5.96 -4.47
CA GLU A 63 -3.79 6.69 -5.70
C GLU A 63 -3.41 5.86 -6.92
N ILE A 64 -4.04 6.15 -8.07
CA ILE A 64 -3.81 5.39 -9.30
C ILE A 64 -2.33 5.43 -9.72
N GLU A 65 -1.71 6.61 -9.67
CA GLU A 65 -0.30 6.79 -10.04
C GLU A 65 0.64 5.92 -9.18
N SER A 66 0.34 5.81 -7.88
CA SER A 66 1.12 4.95 -6.98
C SER A 66 0.88 3.47 -7.26
N SER A 67 -0.36 3.11 -7.60
CA SER A 67 -0.76 1.73 -7.90
C SER A 67 -0.11 1.22 -9.19
N LEU A 68 0.02 2.08 -10.22
CA LEU A 68 0.67 1.76 -11.49
C LEU A 68 2.18 1.46 -11.37
N ASN A 69 2.83 1.83 -10.26
CA ASN A 69 4.21 1.39 -10.04
C ASN A 69 4.34 -0.13 -9.98
N LEU A 70 3.27 -0.86 -9.65
CA LEU A 70 3.24 -2.34 -9.63
C LEU A 70 3.36 -2.97 -11.02
N LEU A 71 3.34 -2.18 -12.08
CA LEU A 71 3.65 -2.66 -13.43
C LEU A 71 5.15 -2.83 -13.68
N LYS A 72 5.99 -2.32 -12.76
CA LYS A 72 7.43 -2.49 -12.80
C LYS A 72 7.80 -3.75 -12.03
N ASP A 73 8.61 -4.61 -12.64
CA ASP A 73 8.97 -5.93 -12.08
C ASP A 73 9.61 -5.87 -10.68
N GLU A 74 10.36 -4.80 -10.40
CA GLU A 74 11.04 -4.62 -9.11
C GLU A 74 10.14 -4.10 -7.99
N TYR A 75 8.90 -3.71 -8.30
CA TYR A 75 7.94 -3.18 -7.34
C TYR A 75 6.96 -4.26 -6.88
N SER A 76 6.57 -4.21 -5.62
CA SER A 76 5.60 -5.12 -5.03
C SER A 76 4.64 -4.41 -4.09
N LEU A 77 3.52 -5.06 -3.78
CA LEU A 77 2.55 -4.60 -2.80
C LEU A 77 2.62 -5.52 -1.58
N GLU A 78 2.93 -4.94 -0.43
CA GLU A 78 2.81 -5.59 0.87
C GLU A 78 1.59 -5.04 1.62
N VAL A 79 0.83 -5.92 2.28
CA VAL A 79 -0.37 -5.53 3.05
C VAL A 79 -0.25 -6.02 4.48
N VAL A 80 -0.09 -5.08 5.41
CA VAL A 80 -0.13 -5.33 6.84
C VAL A 80 -1.57 -5.26 7.32
N ASN A 81 -2.09 -6.37 7.84
CA ASN A 81 -3.44 -6.41 8.40
C ASN A 81 -3.40 -6.01 9.87
N LEU A 82 -4.04 -4.88 10.19
CA LEU A 82 -4.02 -4.34 11.54
C LEU A 82 -4.85 -5.17 12.53
N THR A 83 -5.74 -6.05 12.04
CA THR A 83 -6.50 -6.95 12.91
C THR A 83 -5.62 -7.99 13.59
N ASP A 84 -4.46 -8.28 13.00
CA ASP A 84 -3.51 -9.26 13.52
C ASP A 84 -2.83 -8.75 14.80
N PHE A 85 -2.86 -7.43 15.04
CA PHE A 85 -2.30 -6.78 16.22
C PHE A 85 -3.35 -6.30 17.22
N THR A 86 -4.59 -6.10 16.78
CA THR A 86 -5.67 -5.66 17.66
C THR A 86 -7.05 -6.00 17.11
N GLY A 87 -7.88 -6.63 17.94
CA GLY A 87 -9.33 -6.73 17.71
C GLY A 87 -10.12 -5.48 18.10
N SER A 88 -9.52 -4.55 18.84
CA SER A 88 -10.18 -3.34 19.33
C SER A 88 -10.17 -2.21 18.28
N GLU A 89 -11.36 -1.68 17.96
CA GLU A 89 -11.50 -0.52 17.07
C GLU A 89 -10.82 0.74 17.62
N ASN A 90 -10.80 0.92 18.95
CA ASN A 90 -10.17 2.08 19.57
C ASN A 90 -8.64 2.02 19.41
N ARG A 91 -8.03 0.87 19.69
CA ARG A 91 -6.58 0.67 19.45
C ARG A 91 -6.23 0.79 17.98
N MET A 92 -7.06 0.24 17.09
CA MET A 92 -6.93 0.39 15.64
C MET A 92 -6.93 1.87 15.21
N LYS A 93 -7.83 2.71 15.76
CA LYS A 93 -7.84 4.15 15.51
C LYS A 93 -6.56 4.82 16.01
N ILE A 94 -6.04 4.43 17.16
CA ILE A 94 -4.77 4.95 17.71
C ILE A 94 -3.59 4.57 16.81
N PHE A 95 -3.47 3.31 16.38
CA PHE A 95 -2.41 2.87 15.46
C PHE A 95 -2.43 3.67 14.17
N LYS A 96 -3.60 3.80 13.53
CA LYS A 96 -3.76 4.62 12.33
C LYS A 96 -3.39 6.08 12.59
N GLY A 97 -3.83 6.67 13.69
CA GLY A 97 -3.51 8.05 14.07
C GLY A 97 -2.00 8.29 14.21
N ARG A 98 -1.28 7.37 14.84
CA ARG A 98 0.19 7.44 14.99
C ARG A 98 0.92 7.26 13.67
N LEU A 99 0.53 6.26 12.87
CA LEU A 99 1.11 6.01 11.56
C LEU A 99 0.93 7.19 10.59
N ILE A 100 -0.24 7.83 10.61
CA ILE A 100 -0.50 9.04 9.83
C ILE A 100 0.35 10.20 10.41
N GLY A 101 0.30 10.40 11.72
CA GLY A 101 0.92 11.52 12.41
C GLY A 101 0.25 12.86 12.09
N THR A 102 0.63 13.91 12.79
CA THR A 102 0.03 15.25 12.61
C THR A 102 0.18 15.72 11.16
N GLY A 103 -0.94 15.95 10.47
CA GLY A 103 -0.95 16.37 9.06
C GLY A 103 -0.35 15.35 8.08
N GLY A 104 -0.27 14.07 8.45
CA GLY A 104 0.36 13.04 7.62
C GLY A 104 1.88 13.02 7.67
N LYS A 105 2.51 13.77 8.59
CA LYS A 105 3.97 13.92 8.66
C LYS A 105 4.69 12.59 8.86
N THR A 106 4.21 11.73 9.75
CA THR A 106 4.87 10.45 10.05
C THR A 106 4.81 9.52 8.86
N LYS A 107 3.65 9.39 8.21
CA LYS A 107 3.50 8.60 6.97
C LYS A 107 4.47 9.07 5.89
N LYS A 108 4.50 10.38 5.61
CA LYS A 108 5.41 10.98 4.61
C LYS A 108 6.88 10.76 4.95
N TYR A 109 7.21 10.84 6.23
CA TYR A 109 8.57 10.63 6.70
C TYR A 109 9.03 9.19 6.45
N ILE A 110 8.18 8.19 6.75
CA ILE A 110 8.47 6.79 6.42
C ILE A 110 8.60 6.63 4.91
N GLU A 111 7.61 7.10 4.13
CA GLU A 111 7.62 7.03 2.65
C GLU A 111 8.92 7.58 2.04
N ASN A 112 9.40 8.73 2.53
CA ASN A 112 10.61 9.37 2.02
C ASN A 112 11.90 8.61 2.39
N TYR A 113 12.01 8.13 3.63
CA TYR A 113 13.23 7.45 4.09
C TYR A 113 13.34 6.01 3.61
N THR A 114 12.22 5.40 3.19
CA THR A 114 12.21 4.03 2.67
C THR A 114 11.94 3.97 1.18
N ASN A 115 11.81 5.10 0.47
CA ASN A 115 11.47 5.15 -0.96
C ASN A 115 10.18 4.37 -1.32
N THR A 116 9.21 4.35 -0.41
CA THR A 116 7.93 3.63 -0.60
C THR A 116 6.74 4.56 -0.72
N LYS A 117 5.61 4.02 -1.15
CA LYS A 117 4.27 4.63 -0.99
C LYS A 117 3.50 3.83 0.03
N ILE A 118 2.83 4.52 0.94
CA ILE A 118 2.05 3.93 2.04
C ILE A 118 0.61 4.41 1.96
N SER A 119 -0.33 3.46 2.02
CA SER A 119 -1.75 3.74 2.21
C SER A 119 -2.25 3.13 3.51
N ILE A 120 -3.02 3.91 4.28
CA ILE A 120 -3.62 3.48 5.54
C ILE A 120 -5.14 3.53 5.33
N PHE A 121 -5.75 2.38 5.07
CA PHE A 121 -7.14 2.30 4.65
C PHE A 121 -7.88 1.14 5.32
N GLY A 122 -9.05 1.44 5.87
CA GLY A 122 -9.87 0.45 6.58
C GLY A 122 -9.14 -0.17 7.77
N LYS A 123 -8.83 -1.47 7.64
CA LYS A 123 -8.12 -2.31 8.62
C LYS A 123 -6.71 -2.70 8.14
N THR A 124 -6.20 -2.07 7.09
CA THR A 124 -4.91 -2.46 6.48
C THR A 124 -3.99 -1.27 6.28
N VAL A 125 -2.69 -1.52 6.33
CA VAL A 125 -1.64 -0.63 5.84
C VAL A 125 -1.02 -1.29 4.61
N GLY A 126 -1.19 -0.67 3.44
CA GLY A 126 -0.54 -1.11 2.21
C GLY A 126 0.78 -0.37 2.02
N ILE A 127 1.78 -1.06 1.47
CA ILE A 127 3.11 -0.53 1.16
C ILE A 127 3.47 -0.94 -0.28
N ILE A 128 3.84 0.03 -1.12
CA ILE A 128 4.33 -0.20 -2.48
C ILE A 128 5.76 0.31 -2.59
N GLY A 129 6.67 -0.52 -3.09
CA GLY A 129 8.06 -0.17 -3.28
C GLY A 129 8.89 -1.36 -3.76
N LYS A 130 10.21 -1.21 -3.77
CA LYS A 130 11.14 -2.32 -3.99
C LYS A 130 11.18 -3.24 -2.78
N TRP A 131 11.58 -4.49 -2.94
CA TRP A 131 11.58 -5.48 -1.86
C TRP A 131 12.31 -5.00 -0.58
N THR A 132 13.56 -4.51 -0.72
CA THR A 132 14.38 -4.01 0.40
C THR A 132 13.78 -2.79 1.09
N ASP A 133 13.12 -1.94 0.31
CA ASP A 133 12.45 -0.72 0.73
C ASP A 133 11.17 -1.03 1.50
N ILE A 134 10.39 -2.01 1.01
CA ILE A 134 9.20 -2.54 1.67
C ILE A 134 9.56 -3.11 3.05
N LEU A 135 10.62 -3.92 3.15
CA LEU A 135 11.04 -4.48 4.45
C LEU A 135 11.32 -3.37 5.47
N SER A 136 12.02 -2.32 5.04
CA SER A 136 12.34 -1.16 5.88
C SER A 136 11.08 -0.38 6.28
N ALA A 137 10.14 -0.21 5.36
CA ALA A 137 8.87 0.46 5.61
C ALA A 137 7.97 -0.36 6.55
N LYS A 138 7.95 -1.69 6.38
CA LYS A 138 7.20 -2.61 7.22
C LYS A 138 7.71 -2.58 8.65
N GLU A 139 9.02 -2.62 8.84
CA GLU A 139 9.65 -2.48 10.16
C GLU A 139 9.27 -1.15 10.83
N ALA A 140 9.34 -0.04 10.09
CA ALA A 140 8.89 1.27 10.59
C ALA A 140 7.41 1.27 11.02
N VAL A 141 6.53 0.61 10.25
CA VAL A 141 5.11 0.44 10.59
C VAL A 141 4.96 -0.41 11.87
N MET A 142 5.71 -1.50 11.99
CA MET A 142 5.73 -2.38 13.15
C MET A 142 6.16 -1.65 14.41
N MET A 143 7.26 -0.90 14.36
CA MET A 143 7.73 -0.08 15.48
C MET A 143 6.63 0.84 16.03
N VAL A 144 5.83 1.47 15.15
CA VAL A 144 4.73 2.35 15.57
C VAL A 144 3.59 1.56 16.21
N ILE A 145 3.21 0.42 15.64
CA ILE A 145 2.16 -0.47 16.16
C ILE A 145 2.54 -1.00 17.54
N GLU A 146 3.80 -1.40 17.73
CA GLU A 146 4.36 -1.91 18.99
C GLU A 146 4.58 -0.83 20.05
N GLY A 147 4.38 0.44 19.69
CA GLY A 147 4.33 1.53 20.64
C GLY A 147 5.52 2.47 20.64
N SER A 148 6.50 2.29 19.74
CA SER A 148 7.67 3.17 19.64
C SER A 148 7.29 4.64 19.39
N THR A 149 7.95 5.54 20.11
CA THR A 149 7.73 6.98 19.92
C THR A 149 8.13 7.42 18.51
N HIS A 150 7.51 8.49 17.99
CA HIS A 150 7.91 9.03 16.67
C HIS A 150 9.38 9.48 16.65
N LYS A 151 9.91 9.97 17.79
CA LYS A 151 11.33 10.32 17.92
C LYS A 151 12.25 9.10 17.73
N THR A 152 11.89 7.97 18.33
CA THR A 152 12.63 6.71 18.17
C THR A 152 12.58 6.22 16.73
N LEU A 153 11.38 6.25 16.12
CA LEU A 153 11.18 5.88 14.72
C LEU A 153 12.04 6.73 13.78
N TYR A 154 11.99 8.05 13.89
CA TYR A 154 12.72 8.94 12.99
C TYR A 154 14.23 8.73 13.10
N ARG A 155 14.75 8.63 14.33
CA ARG A 155 16.17 8.32 14.55
C ARG A 155 16.57 6.98 13.93
N TRP A 156 15.71 5.97 14.02
CA TRP A 156 15.96 4.66 13.43
C TRP A 156 16.01 4.74 11.90
N LEU A 157 15.07 5.44 11.26
CA LEU A 157 15.07 5.69 9.82
C LEU A 157 16.31 6.46 9.35
N GLU A 158 16.68 7.52 10.07
CA GLU A 158 17.87 8.33 9.76
C GLU A 158 19.17 7.53 9.84
N ARG A 159 19.32 6.68 10.87
CA ARG A 159 20.48 5.79 11.00
C ARG A 159 20.57 4.79 9.86
N ARG A 160 19.43 4.18 9.51
CA ARG A 160 19.36 3.22 8.41
C ARG A 160 19.72 3.85 7.07
N ALA A 161 19.25 5.07 6.81
CA ALA A 161 19.58 5.81 5.59
C ALA A 161 21.07 6.18 5.48
N ARG A 162 21.80 6.25 6.60
CA ARG A 162 23.26 6.47 6.63
C ARG A 162 24.09 5.20 6.42
N GLY A 163 23.45 4.03 6.35
CA GLY A 163 24.15 2.75 6.24
C GLY A 163 24.68 2.20 7.57
N ASP A 164 24.29 2.80 8.70
CA ASP A 164 24.68 2.35 10.03
C ASP A 164 23.89 1.09 10.43
N GLN A 165 24.17 -0.05 9.78
CA GLN A 165 23.68 -1.35 10.20
C GLN A 165 24.57 -1.86 11.33
N THR A 166 24.24 -1.50 12.57
CA THR A 166 24.66 -2.33 13.71
C THR A 166 23.62 -3.43 13.84
N ASP A 167 23.98 -4.63 13.38
CA ASP A 167 23.21 -5.85 13.56
C ASP A 167 22.77 -5.98 15.03
N ARG A 168 21.46 -5.88 15.25
CA ARG A 168 20.85 -6.42 16.46
C ARG A 168 20.29 -7.79 16.13
N ASN A 169 21.20 -8.74 15.94
CA ASN A 169 20.90 -10.12 16.30
C ASN A 169 20.99 -10.20 17.83
N HIS A 170 19.85 -10.38 18.50
CA HIS A 170 19.73 -11.03 19.80
C HIS A 170 18.47 -11.90 19.74
#